data_AF-A0A530A1V1-F1
#
_entry.id   AF-A0A530A1V1-F1
#
_cell.length_a   1.000
_cell.length_b   1.000
_cell.length_c   1.000
_cell.angle_alpha   90.00
_cell.angle_beta   90.00
_cell.angle_gamma   90.00
#
_symmetry.space_group_name_H-M   'P 1'
#
loop_
_entity.id
_entity.type
_entity.pdbx_description
1 polymer ?
#
loop_
_entity_poly.entity_id
_entity_poly.type
_entity_poly.pdbx_seq_one_letter_code
_entity_poly.pdbx_strand_id
1 'polypeptide(L)'
;VVTHGHADAKWALGIALTLGAALLYAVATILAKGLGQQRAEITVLCQTLVGVVLLAPFADIGHPIAPASWGWLAGIGVLHTGIAYVLMNSAFPRLTTPVIGILTFIYPVVAIIIDWALYGHPLGPAQAAGMALIALATLGVRLGWRFPMRRVSAA
;
A
#
# COMPACT_ATOMS: atom_id res chain seq x y z
N VAL A 1 26.36 17.03 -2.84
CA VAL A 1 25.60 18.15 -3.45
C VAL A 1 24.16 17.67 -3.61
N VAL A 2 23.28 18.12 -2.73
CA VAL A 2 21.83 17.86 -2.88
C VAL A 2 21.40 18.72 -4.06
N THR A 3 21.19 18.11 -5.22
CA THR A 3 20.56 18.79 -6.35
C THR A 3 19.15 19.14 -5.92
N HIS A 4 18.89 20.42 -5.64
CA HIS A 4 17.54 20.95 -5.58
C HIS A 4 16.89 20.62 -6.92
N GLY A 5 16.03 19.60 -6.93
CA GLY A 5 15.27 19.26 -8.11
C GLY A 5 14.52 20.50 -8.53
N HIS A 6 14.87 21.05 -9.70
CA HIS A 6 14.04 22.09 -10.31
C HIS A 6 12.62 21.56 -10.32
N ALA A 7 11.67 22.37 -9.85
CA ALA A 7 10.26 22.05 -9.87
C ALA A 7 9.78 22.05 -11.33
N ASP A 8 10.21 21.04 -12.09
CA ASP A 8 9.85 20.84 -13.47
C ASP A 8 8.41 20.33 -13.56
N ALA A 9 7.74 20.66 -14.65
CA ALA A 9 6.37 20.24 -14.90
C ALA A 9 6.17 18.72 -14.75
N LYS A 10 7.19 17.91 -15.06
CA LYS A 10 7.18 16.45 -14.88
C LYS A 10 7.17 16.03 -13.41
N TRP A 11 7.90 16.73 -12.55
CA TRP A 11 7.92 16.46 -11.11
C TRP A 11 6.56 16.79 -10.48
N ALA A 12 6.00 17.96 -10.81
CA ALA A 12 4.67 18.36 -10.35
C ALA A 12 3.57 17.40 -10.86
N LEU A 13 3.65 16.98 -12.14
CA LEU A 13 2.75 15.97 -12.70
C LEU A 13 2.87 14.63 -11.97
N GLY A 14 4.08 14.18 -11.63
CA GLY A 14 4.30 12.95 -10.84
C GLY A 14 3.63 13.00 -9.46
N ILE A 15 3.71 14.15 -8.78
CA ILE A 15 2.99 14.37 -7.51
C ILE A 15 1.47 14.28 -7.73
N ALA A 16 0.94 14.98 -8.74
CA ALA A 16 -0.49 14.96 -9.04
C ALA A 16 -1.00 13.55 -9.35
N LEU A 17 -0.26 12.77 -10.15
CA LEU A 17 -0.58 11.38 -10.46
C LEU A 17 -0.54 10.49 -9.22
N THR A 18 0.43 10.68 -8.32
CA THR A 18 0.55 9.90 -7.07
C THR A 18 -0.62 10.20 -6.13
N LEU A 19 -1.01 11.46 -5.99
CA LEU A 19 -2.18 11.86 -5.20
C LEU A 19 -3.49 11.31 -5.81
N GLY A 20 -3.61 11.35 -7.14
CA GLY A 20 -4.73 10.74 -7.86
C GLY A 20 -4.82 9.23 -7.64
N ALA A 21 -3.69 8.52 -7.75
CA ALA A 21 -3.60 7.10 -7.47
C ALA A 21 -3.96 6.76 -6.01
N ALA A 22 -3.46 7.54 -5.04
CA ALA A 22 -3.78 7.37 -3.63
C ALA A 22 -5.28 7.58 -3.33
N LEU A 23 -5.90 8.59 -3.96
CA LEU A 23 -7.34 8.84 -3.86
C LEU A 23 -8.15 7.67 -4.43
N LEU A 24 -7.82 7.23 -5.65
CA LEU A 24 -8.48 6.09 -6.29
C LEU A 24 -8.34 4.81 -5.45
N TYR A 25 -7.15 4.57 -4.87
CA TYR A 25 -6.93 3.44 -3.97
C TYR A 25 -7.78 3.52 -2.70
N ALA A 26 -7.90 4.71 -2.10
CA ALA A 26 -8.77 4.93 -0.95
C ALA A 26 -10.24 4.65 -1.29
N VAL A 27 -10.73 5.14 -2.43
CA VAL A 27 -12.09 4.85 -2.92
C VAL A 27 -12.27 3.35 -3.14
N ALA A 28 -11.34 2.69 -3.84
CA ALA A 28 -11.39 1.24 -4.07
C ALA A 28 -11.44 0.45 -2.76
N THR A 29 -10.67 0.85 -1.76
CA THR A 29 -10.65 0.23 -0.42
C THR A 29 -11.99 0.39 0.31
N ILE A 30 -12.60 1.57 0.23
CA ILE A 30 -13.92 1.84 0.83
C ILE A 30 -15.02 1.03 0.11
N LEU A 31 -14.97 0.96 -1.22
CA LEU A 31 -15.89 0.14 -2.01
C LEU A 31 -15.74 -1.34 -1.68
N ALA A 32 -14.50 -1.86 -1.62
CA ALA A 32 -14.22 -3.24 -1.26
C ALA A 32 -14.74 -3.59 0.15
N LYS A 33 -14.62 -2.67 1.11
CA LYS A 33 -15.24 -2.80 2.42
C LYS A 33 -16.77 -2.93 2.36
N GLY A 34 -17.42 -2.23 1.42
CA GLY A 34 -18.86 -2.32 1.16
C GLY A 34 -19.33 -3.66 0.57
N LEU A 35 -18.42 -4.46 0.01
CA LEU A 35 -18.73 -5.76 -0.61
C LEU A 35 -18.76 -6.94 0.37
N GLY A 36 -18.92 -6.70 1.67
CA GLY A 36 -18.79 -7.72 2.72
C GLY A 36 -19.78 -8.88 2.69
N GLN A 37 -20.83 -8.81 1.89
CA GLN A 37 -21.78 -9.91 1.68
C GLN A 37 -21.34 -10.89 0.58
N GLN A 38 -20.31 -10.53 -0.20
CA GLN A 38 -19.78 -11.39 -1.26
C GLN A 38 -18.54 -12.14 -0.79
N ARG A 39 -18.27 -13.29 -1.43
CA ARG A 39 -17.04 -14.04 -1.23
C ARG A 39 -15.86 -13.25 -1.78
N ALA A 40 -14.88 -12.95 -0.93
CA ALA A 40 -13.70 -12.16 -1.30
C ALA A 40 -12.92 -12.78 -2.47
N GLU A 41 -12.89 -14.11 -2.58
CA GLU A 41 -12.27 -14.81 -3.71
C GLU A 41 -12.87 -14.39 -5.06
N ILE A 42 -14.19 -14.25 -5.13
CA ILE A 42 -14.91 -13.90 -6.36
C ILE A 42 -14.65 -12.43 -6.70
N THR A 43 -14.68 -11.55 -5.70
CA THR A 43 -14.36 -10.12 -5.88
C THR A 43 -12.97 -9.93 -6.47
N VAL A 44 -11.96 -10.60 -5.90
CA VAL A 44 -10.56 -10.51 -6.37
C VAL A 44 -10.42 -11.12 -7.76
N LEU A 45 -11.10 -12.23 -8.06
CA LEU A 45 -11.09 -12.83 -9.39
C LEU A 45 -11.67 -11.88 -10.43
N CYS A 46 -12.84 -11.30 -10.17
CA CYS A 46 -13.44 -10.31 -11.06
C CYS A 46 -12.53 -9.08 -11.24
N GLN A 47 -11.95 -8.57 -10.15
CA GLN A 47 -11.05 -7.43 -10.18
C GLN A 47 -9.80 -7.71 -11.03
N THR A 48 -9.20 -8.89 -10.89
CA THR A 48 -8.02 -9.27 -11.66
C THR A 48 -8.34 -9.51 -13.13
N LEU A 49 -9.48 -10.11 -13.46
CA LEU A 49 -9.96 -10.26 -14.85
C LEU A 49 -10.22 -8.91 -15.52
N VAL A 50 -10.88 -7.98 -14.82
CA VAL A 50 -11.05 -6.62 -15.30
C VAL A 50 -9.70 -5.94 -15.52
N GLY A 51 -8.76 -6.12 -14.59
CA GLY A 51 -7.38 -5.65 -14.73
C GLY A 51 -6.69 -6.18 -15.99
N VAL A 52 -6.84 -7.48 -16.30
CA VAL A 52 -6.31 -8.08 -17.54
C VAL A 52 -6.89 -7.39 -18.77
N VAL A 53 -8.20 -7.22 -18.84
CA VAL A 53 -8.87 -6.57 -19.98
C VAL A 53 -8.42 -5.11 -20.15
N LEU A 54 -8.32 -4.36 -19.05
CA LEU A 54 -7.90 -2.96 -19.09
C LEU A 54 -6.42 -2.79 -19.45
N LEU A 55 -5.55 -3.74 -19.06
CA LEU A 55 -4.12 -3.70 -19.34
C LEU A 55 -3.73 -4.34 -20.68
N ALA A 56 -4.59 -5.19 -21.25
CA ALA A 56 -4.36 -5.86 -22.53
C ALA A 56 -3.89 -4.92 -23.68
N PRO A 57 -4.48 -3.74 -23.92
CA PRO A 57 -4.04 -2.86 -25.02
C PRO A 57 -2.64 -2.24 -24.79
N PHE A 58 -2.12 -2.30 -23.57
CA PHE A 58 -0.78 -1.83 -23.22
C PHE A 58 0.26 -2.96 -23.17
N ALA A 59 -0.16 -4.21 -23.41
CA ALA A 59 0.73 -5.35 -23.39
C ALA A 59 1.63 -5.37 -24.63
N ASP A 60 2.93 -5.46 -24.41
CA ASP A 60 3.92 -5.60 -25.47
C ASP A 60 4.12 -7.09 -25.81
N ILE A 61 3.35 -7.58 -26.78
CA ILE A 61 3.32 -8.99 -27.18
C ILE A 61 4.35 -9.21 -28.29
N GLY A 62 5.54 -9.68 -27.92
CA GLY A 62 6.60 -9.99 -28.90
C GLY A 62 8.01 -9.98 -28.33
N HIS A 63 8.21 -9.36 -27.17
CA HIS A 63 9.50 -9.38 -26.50
C HIS A 63 9.76 -10.72 -25.78
N PRO A 64 10.94 -11.34 -25.97
CA PRO A 64 11.28 -12.57 -25.30
C PRO A 64 11.39 -12.35 -23.79
N ILE A 65 10.67 -13.15 -23.02
CA ILE A 65 10.69 -13.12 -21.55
C ILE A 65 11.69 -14.16 -21.06
N ALA A 66 12.60 -13.77 -20.16
CA ALA A 66 13.56 -14.69 -19.56
C ALA A 66 12.84 -15.81 -18.79
N PRO A 67 13.27 -17.09 -18.87
CA PRO A 67 12.61 -18.20 -18.19
C PRO A 67 12.43 -18.00 -16.68
N ALA A 68 13.42 -17.39 -16.01
CA ALA A 68 13.37 -17.09 -14.57
C ALA A 68 12.25 -16.10 -14.20
N SER A 69 11.87 -15.20 -15.11
CA SER A 69 10.82 -14.20 -14.86
C SER A 69 9.44 -14.84 -14.67
N TRP A 70 9.20 -16.02 -15.24
CA TRP A 70 7.96 -16.77 -15.01
C TRP A 70 7.83 -17.25 -13.57
N GLY A 71 8.94 -17.63 -12.93
CA GLY A 71 8.96 -18.00 -11.51
C GLY A 71 8.59 -16.81 -10.62
N TRP A 72 9.18 -15.64 -10.88
CA TRP A 72 8.82 -14.41 -10.19
C TRP A 72 7.37 -13.97 -10.44
N LEU A 73 6.89 -14.12 -11.69
CA LEU A 73 5.51 -13.81 -12.06
C LEU A 73 4.52 -14.74 -11.33
N ALA A 74 4.81 -16.04 -11.27
CA ALA A 74 4.01 -16.98 -10.50
C ALA A 74 4.04 -16.65 -9.00
N GLY A 75 5.21 -16.27 -8.46
CA GLY A 75 5.37 -15.83 -7.09
C GLY A 75 4.50 -14.61 -6.77
N ILE A 76 4.66 -13.50 -7.50
CA ILE A 76 3.87 -12.29 -7.26
C ILE A 76 2.38 -12.49 -7.58
N GLY A 77 2.06 -13.30 -8.59
CA GLY A 77 0.68 -13.62 -8.97
C GLY A 77 -0.05 -14.45 -7.91
N VAL A 78 0.53 -15.56 -7.48
CA VAL A 78 -0.12 -16.47 -6.51
C VAL A 78 -0.03 -15.92 -5.09
N LEU A 79 1.17 -15.53 -4.63
CA LEU A 79 1.39 -15.15 -3.24
C LEU A 79 0.77 -13.78 -2.93
N HIS A 80 1.06 -12.77 -3.76
CA HIS A 80 0.64 -11.41 -3.49
C HIS A 80 -0.75 -11.12 -4.05
N THR A 81 -0.98 -11.32 -5.36
CA THR A 81 -2.27 -10.99 -6.00
C THR A 81 -3.37 -12.02 -5.72
N GLY A 82 -3.02 -13.29 -5.52
CA GLY A 82 -3.97 -14.33 -5.14
C GLY A 82 -4.25 -14.32 -3.64
N ILE A 83 -3.32 -14.88 -2.86
CA ILE A 83 -3.51 -15.16 -1.44
C ILE A 83 -3.64 -13.85 -0.63
N ALA A 84 -2.66 -12.96 -0.71
CA ALA A 84 -2.67 -11.77 0.13
C ALA A 84 -3.86 -10.84 -0.20
N TYR A 85 -4.22 -10.69 -1.47
CA TYR A 85 -5.34 -9.87 -1.90
C TYR A 85 -6.71 -10.42 -1.47
N VAL A 86 -6.91 -11.75 -1.49
CA VAL A 86 -8.13 -12.39 -0.97
C VAL A 86 -8.23 -12.21 0.55
N LEU A 87 -7.13 -12.42 1.27
CA LEU A 87 -7.08 -12.20 2.72
C LEU A 87 -7.38 -10.74 3.08
N MET A 88 -6.80 -9.80 2.32
CA MET A 88 -7.03 -8.37 2.48
C MET A 88 -8.50 -8.01 2.24
N ASN A 89 -9.08 -8.43 1.11
CA ASN A 89 -10.47 -8.14 0.77
C ASN A 89 -11.47 -8.82 1.73
N SER A 90 -11.14 -9.98 2.29
CA SER A 90 -11.98 -10.63 3.31
C SER A 90 -11.92 -9.96 4.69
N ALA A 91 -10.82 -9.25 4.98
CA ALA A 91 -10.64 -8.50 6.21
C ALA A 91 -11.25 -7.09 6.15
N PHE A 92 -11.26 -6.42 4.99
CA PHE A 92 -11.74 -5.04 4.83
C PHE A 92 -13.16 -4.78 5.38
N PRO A 93 -14.17 -5.62 5.12
CA PRO A 93 -15.51 -5.45 5.70
C PRO A 93 -15.54 -5.50 7.23
N ARG A 94 -14.56 -6.15 7.86
CA ARG A 94 -14.47 -6.37 9.31
C ARG A 94 -13.70 -5.27 10.04
N LEU A 95 -13.11 -4.32 9.30
CA LEU A 95 -12.25 -3.28 9.84
C LEU A 95 -12.87 -1.89 9.64
N THR A 96 -12.67 -1.00 10.61
CA THR A 96 -13.02 0.41 10.43
C THR A 96 -12.06 1.07 9.43
N THR A 97 -12.54 2.07 8.69
CA THR A 97 -11.73 2.75 7.66
C THR A 97 -10.43 3.36 8.25
N PRO A 98 -10.46 3.98 9.45
CA PRO A 98 -9.24 4.43 10.11
C PRO A 98 -8.24 3.30 10.42
N VAL A 99 -8.73 2.13 10.85
CA VAL A 99 -7.85 0.98 11.16
C VAL A 99 -7.18 0.45 9.90
N ILE A 100 -7.88 0.38 8.76
CA ILE A 100 -7.28 -0.02 7.48
C ILE A 100 -6.13 0.94 7.10
N GLY A 101 -6.35 2.26 7.24
CA GLY A 101 -5.33 3.26 6.99
C GLY A 101 -4.11 3.10 7.89
N ILE A 102 -4.31 2.90 9.20
CA ILE A 102 -3.22 2.73 10.16
C ILE A 102 -2.40 1.47 9.87
N LEU A 103 -3.05 0.36 9.53
CA LEU A 103 -2.38 -0.89 9.17
C LEU A 103 -1.51 -0.73 7.91
N THR A 104 -1.86 0.18 6.99
CA THR A 104 -1.06 0.45 5.79
C THR A 104 0.29 1.06 6.13
N PHE A 105 0.41 1.81 7.23
CA PHE A 105 1.71 2.34 7.68
C PHE A 105 2.68 1.26 8.17
N ILE A 106 2.21 0.03 8.42
CA ILE A 106 3.09 -1.10 8.73
C ILE A 106 3.93 -1.49 7.50
N TYR A 107 3.43 -1.26 6.29
CA TYR A 107 4.11 -1.66 5.05
C TYR A 107 5.52 -1.06 4.92
N PRO A 108 5.74 0.27 5.09
CA PRO A 108 7.09 0.84 5.14
C PRO A 108 8.03 0.20 6.17
N VAL A 109 7.52 -0.16 7.36
CA VAL A 109 8.35 -0.79 8.41
C VAL A 109 8.83 -2.16 7.97
N VAL A 110 7.92 -2.98 7.43
CA VAL A 110 8.25 -4.31 6.91
C VAL A 110 9.22 -4.19 5.74
N ALA A 111 9.01 -3.23 4.83
CA ALA A 111 9.90 -3.00 3.71
C ALA A 111 11.33 -2.66 4.16
N ILE A 112 11.50 -1.75 5.12
CA ILE A 112 12.82 -1.38 5.67
C ILE A 112 13.49 -2.59 6.37
N ILE A 113 12.73 -3.38 7.13
CA ILE A 113 13.28 -4.57 7.80
C ILE A 113 13.78 -5.59 6.77
N ILE A 114 13.02 -5.85 5.71
CA ILE A 114 13.41 -6.76 4.63
C ILE A 114 14.63 -6.21 3.88
N ASP A 115 14.65 -4.91 3.59
CA ASP A 115 15.77 -4.24 2.93
C ASP A 115 17.08 -4.40 3.71
N TRP A 116 17.02 -4.20 5.03
CA TRP A 116 18.17 -4.44 5.90
C TRP A 116 18.55 -5.92 5.98
N ALA A 117 17.58 -6.82 6.19
CA ALA A 117 17.84 -8.23 6.48
C ALA A 117 18.29 -9.05 5.25
N LEU A 118 17.74 -8.77 4.07
CA LEU A 118 18.01 -9.54 2.85
C LEU A 118 18.99 -8.85 1.91
N TYR A 119 18.94 -7.51 1.83
CA TYR A 119 19.79 -6.75 0.90
C TYR A 119 21.00 -6.12 1.59
N GLY A 120 21.09 -6.19 2.92
CA GLY A 120 22.24 -5.70 3.69
C GLY A 120 22.37 -4.18 3.69
N HIS A 121 21.32 -3.44 3.31
CA HIS A 121 21.35 -1.99 3.31
C HIS A 121 21.43 -1.47 4.77
N PRO A 122 22.43 -0.66 5.11
CA PRO A 122 22.62 -0.20 6.48
C PRO A 122 21.45 0.72 6.89
N LEU A 123 20.90 0.43 8.07
CA LEU A 123 19.77 1.17 8.60
C LEU A 123 20.20 2.58 9.02
N GLY A 124 19.68 3.60 8.37
CA GLY A 124 19.96 4.99 8.75
C GLY A 124 19.27 5.37 10.07
N PRO A 125 19.85 6.27 10.89
CA PRO A 125 19.23 6.71 12.15
C PRO A 125 17.86 7.37 11.93
N ALA A 126 17.68 8.11 10.82
CA ALA A 126 16.38 8.70 10.46
C ALA A 126 15.32 7.64 10.11
N GLN A 127 15.70 6.56 9.42
CA GLN A 127 14.79 5.45 9.12
C GLN A 127 14.40 4.71 10.41
N ALA A 128 15.35 4.46 11.30
CA ALA A 128 15.09 3.87 12.61
C ALA A 128 14.09 4.71 13.42
N ALA A 129 14.28 6.02 13.47
CA ALA A 129 13.36 6.94 14.13
C ALA A 129 11.97 6.92 13.48
N GLY A 130 11.89 6.92 12.14
CA GLY A 130 10.63 6.80 11.40
C GLY A 130 9.87 5.51 11.70
N MET A 131 10.56 4.37 11.74
CA MET A 131 9.95 3.09 12.12
C MET A 131 9.43 3.12 13.55
N ALA A 132 10.19 3.67 14.50
CA ALA A 132 9.76 3.80 15.88
C ALA A 132 8.50 4.66 16.01
N LEU A 133 8.44 5.79 15.28
CA LEU A 133 7.27 6.67 15.26
C LEU A 133 6.02 5.95 14.70
N ILE A 134 6.17 5.20 13.60
CA ILE A 134 5.06 4.42 13.03
C ILE A 134 4.57 3.36 14.02
N ALA A 135 5.49 2.63 14.66
CA ALA A 135 5.15 1.60 15.63
C ALA A 135 4.41 2.20 16.84
N LEU A 136 4.91 3.31 17.39
CA LEU A 136 4.29 4.03 18.50
C LEU A 136 2.91 4.57 18.15
N ALA A 137 2.75 5.18 16.97
CA ALA A 137 1.46 5.69 16.50
C ALA A 137 0.44 4.55 16.32
N THR A 138 0.86 3.45 15.70
CA THR A 138 0.01 2.26 15.49
C THR A 138 -0.43 1.66 16.82
N LEU A 139 0.50 1.53 17.77
CA LEU A 139 0.24 1.02 19.11
C LEU A 139 -0.70 1.96 19.88
N GLY A 140 -0.46 3.27 19.82
CA GLY A 140 -1.29 4.26 20.49
C GLY A 140 -2.73 4.25 20.03
N VAL A 141 -2.98 4.07 18.72
CA VAL A 141 -4.35 3.94 18.22
C VAL A 141 -4.97 2.59 18.59
N ARG A 142 -4.22 1.49 18.54
CA ARG A 142 -4.69 0.16 18.97
C ARG A 142 -5.06 0.11 20.46
N LEU A 143 -4.28 0.77 21.32
CA LEU A 143 -4.51 0.86 22.77
C LEU A 143 -5.50 1.96 23.17
N GLY A 144 -6.00 2.75 22.21
CA GLY A 144 -6.98 3.80 22.47
C GLY A 144 -6.42 4.96 23.31
N TRP A 145 -5.15 5.33 23.13
CA TRP A 145 -4.57 6.50 23.80
C TRP A 145 -5.39 7.75 23.50
N ARG A 146 -6.02 8.31 24.53
CA ARG A 146 -6.74 9.59 24.45
C ARG A 146 -5.81 10.66 24.98
N PHE A 147 -5.20 11.43 24.09
CA PHE A 147 -4.52 12.65 24.52
C PHE A 147 -5.57 13.65 25.02
N PRO A 148 -5.45 14.17 26.26
CA PRO A 148 -6.33 15.22 26.72
C PRO A 148 -6.05 16.50 25.91
N MET A 149 -6.80 16.68 24.83
CA MET A 149 -6.79 17.94 24.08
C MET A 149 -7.40 19.00 24.99
N ARG A 150 -6.53 19.74 25.67
CA ARG A 150 -6.90 20.92 26.45
C ARG A 150 -7.52 21.90 25.45
N ARG A 151 -8.86 22.01 25.45
CA ARG A 151 -9.54 23.05 24.67
C ARG A 151 -8.93 24.38 25.13
N VAL A 152 -8.21 25.05 24.23
CA VAL A 152 -7.81 26.43 24.46
C VAL A 152 -9.11 27.22 24.43
N SER A 153 -9.63 27.55 25.62
CA SER A 153 -10.77 28.44 25.76
C SER A 153 -10.27 29.81 25.32
N ALA A 154 -10.75 30.28 24.17
CA ALA A 154 -10.60 31.67 23.81
C ALA A 154 -11.40 32.48 24.85
N ALA A 155 -10.70 33.37 25.55
CA ALA A 155 -11.29 34.35 26.46
C ALA A 155 -11.56 35.65 25.70
#